data_AF-A0AAD4CER4-F1
#
_entry.id   AF-A0AAD4CER4-F1
#
_cell.length_a   1.000
_cell.length_b   1.000
_cell.length_c   1.000
_cell.angle_alpha   90.00
_cell.angle_beta   90.00
_cell.angle_gamma   90.00
#
_symmetry.space_group_name_H-M   'P 1'
#
loop_
_entity.id
_entity.type
_entity.pdbx_description
1 polymer ?
#
loop_
_entity_poly.entity_id
_entity_poly.type
_entity_poly.pdbx_seq_one_letter_code
_entity_poly.pdbx_strand_id
1 'polypeptide(L)'
;MRAFLLIILACLAAISHAIVGGEDVDKGTFPYVVSVQEDGWTGSVKQLCGGFIVKANKVVTAADCVDGLVASKLRVLGGDV
;
A
#
# COMPACT_ATOMS: atom_id res chain seq x y z
N MET A 1 -4.19 4.58 -48.32
CA MET A 1 -3.46 3.37 -47.88
C MET A 1 -2.40 3.67 -46.80
N ARG A 2 -1.47 4.61 -47.02
CA ARG A 2 -0.44 4.98 -46.00
C ARG A 2 -0.99 5.61 -44.72
N ALA A 3 -2.00 6.49 -44.83
CA ALA A 3 -2.61 7.15 -43.67
C ALA A 3 -3.28 6.15 -42.71
N PHE A 4 -3.87 5.07 -43.23
CA PHE A 4 -4.51 4.04 -42.42
C PHE A 4 -3.49 3.25 -41.59
N LEU A 5 -2.33 2.95 -42.19
CA LEU A 5 -1.21 2.32 -41.49
C LEU A 5 -0.64 3.22 -40.38
N LEU A 6 -0.54 4.52 -40.64
CA LEU A 6 -0.08 5.51 -39.66
C LEU A 6 -1.09 5.68 -38.50
N ILE A 7 -2.39 5.66 -38.79
CA ILE A 7 -3.45 5.72 -37.77
C ILE A 7 -3.47 4.46 -36.89
N ILE A 8 -3.30 3.27 -37.47
CA ILE A 8 -3.19 2.01 -36.71
C ILE A 8 -1.94 2.03 -35.81
N LEU A 9 -0.79 2.47 -36.34
CA LEU A 9 0.46 2.52 -35.58
C LEU A 9 0.39 3.53 -34.42
N ALA A 10 -0.25 4.69 -34.63
CA ALA A 10 -0.49 5.67 -33.58
C ALA A 10 -1.43 5.16 -32.47
N CYS A 11 -2.43 4.35 -32.82
CA CYS A 11 -3.37 3.77 -31.87
C CYS A 11 -2.72 2.70 -30.97
N LEU A 12 -1.87 1.83 -31.54
CA LEU A 12 -1.12 0.83 -30.76
C LEU A 12 -0.14 1.47 -29.76
N ALA A 13 0.48 2.60 -30.13
CA ALA A 13 1.43 3.30 -29.28
C ALA A 13 0.77 4.00 -28.06
N ALA A 14 -0.56 4.19 -28.09
CA ALA A 14 -1.30 4.93 -27.09
C ALA A 14 -1.97 4.04 -26.01
N ILE A 15 -1.68 2.73 -25.96
CA ILE A 15 -2.18 1.85 -24.91
C ILE A 15 -1.36 2.11 -23.63
N SER A 16 -1.75 3.15 -22.88
CA SER A 16 -1.35 3.29 -21.49
C SER A 16 -1.98 2.14 -20.70
N HIS A 17 -1.15 1.26 -20.13
CA HIS A 17 -1.65 0.21 -19.25
C HIS A 17 -2.00 0.85 -17.90
N ALA A 18 -3.27 1.14 -17.69
CA ALA A 18 -3.76 1.56 -16.38
C ALA A 18 -3.68 0.37 -15.41
N ILE A 19 -3.20 0.62 -14.19
CA ILE A 19 -3.26 -0.37 -13.11
C ILE A 19 -4.68 -0.30 -12.53
N VAL A 20 -5.48 -1.36 -12.73
CA VAL A 20 -6.86 -1.46 -12.22
C VAL A 20 -6.91 -2.64 -11.27
N GLY A 21 -7.27 -2.40 -10.01
CA GLY A 21 -7.39 -3.46 -8.99
C GLY A 21 -6.07 -3.97 -8.41
N GLY A 22 -4.94 -3.78 -9.12
CA GLY A 22 -3.62 -4.23 -8.67
C GLY A 22 -3.47 -5.75 -8.71
N GLU A 23 -2.37 -6.22 -8.12
CA GLU A 23 -2.07 -7.65 -7.95
C GLU A 23 -1.45 -7.89 -6.56
N ASP A 24 -1.61 -9.11 -6.06
CA ASP A 24 -0.94 -9.53 -4.83
C ASP A 24 0.57 -9.66 -5.07
N VAL A 25 1.36 -9.37 -4.03
CA VAL A 25 2.81 -9.51 -4.06
C VAL A 25 3.29 -10.49 -3.01
N ASP A 26 4.45 -11.10 -3.25
CA ASP A 26 5.10 -11.94 -2.25
C ASP A 26 5.46 -11.09 -1.01
N LYS A 27 5.35 -11.72 0.17
CA LYS A 27 5.68 -11.06 1.44
C LYS A 27 7.11 -10.52 1.42
N GLY A 28 7.26 -9.30 1.93
CA GLY A 28 8.58 -8.67 2.02
C GLY A 28 9.10 -8.11 0.69
N THR A 29 8.33 -8.17 -0.40
CA THR A 29 8.64 -7.45 -1.66
C THR A 29 8.84 -5.95 -1.40
N PHE A 30 8.01 -5.40 -0.50
CA PHE A 30 8.13 -4.01 -0.03
C PHE A 30 8.41 -4.00 1.49
N PRO A 31 9.66 -4.24 1.92
CA PRO A 31 9.98 -4.50 3.32
C PRO A 31 9.79 -3.28 4.23
N TYR A 32 9.67 -2.09 3.63
CA TYR A 32 9.38 -0.83 4.32
C TYR A 32 7.89 -0.60 4.53
N VAL A 33 7.00 -1.33 3.84
CA VAL A 33 5.54 -1.24 4.07
C VAL A 33 5.22 -1.93 5.38
N VAL A 34 4.29 -1.36 6.14
CA VAL A 34 3.83 -1.94 7.41
C VAL A 34 2.31 -1.89 7.54
N SER A 35 1.80 -2.80 8.34
CA SER A 35 0.42 -2.82 8.83
C SER A 35 0.39 -2.13 10.19
N VAL A 36 -0.39 -1.05 10.28
CA VAL A 36 -0.67 -0.34 11.54
C VAL A 36 -1.95 -0.92 12.13
N GLN A 37 -1.83 -1.44 13.35
CA GLN A 37 -2.85 -2.28 13.99
C GLN A 37 -3.21 -1.76 15.36
N GLU A 38 -4.42 -2.10 15.82
CA GLU A 38 -4.89 -1.84 17.17
C GLU A 38 -5.29 -3.15 17.87
N ASP A 39 -4.87 -3.27 19.13
CA ASP A 39 -5.27 -4.35 20.03
C ASP A 39 -6.67 -4.12 20.60
N GLY A 40 -7.63 -4.96 20.18
CA GLY A 40 -8.99 -4.99 20.67
C GLY A 40 -9.10 -5.55 22.10
N TRP A 41 -10.24 -5.28 22.75
CA TRP A 41 -10.47 -5.67 24.15
C TRP A 41 -10.47 -7.19 24.34
N THR A 42 -10.97 -7.95 23.37
CA THR A 42 -11.04 -9.42 23.44
C THR A 42 -9.74 -10.11 23.01
N GLY A 43 -8.63 -9.38 22.91
CA GLY A 43 -7.36 -9.89 22.36
C GLY A 43 -7.35 -10.05 20.83
N SER A 44 -8.37 -9.52 20.14
CA SER A 44 -8.38 -9.44 18.68
C SER A 44 -7.44 -8.33 18.20
N VAL A 45 -6.86 -8.47 17.01
CA VAL A 45 -6.01 -7.44 16.40
C VAL A 45 -6.71 -6.96 15.13
N LYS A 46 -6.88 -5.64 15.00
CA LYS A 46 -7.52 -5.03 13.83
C LYS A 46 -6.48 -4.24 13.05
N GLN A 47 -6.36 -4.51 11.75
CA GLN A 47 -5.62 -3.63 10.84
C GLN A 47 -6.42 -2.35 10.60
N LEU A 48 -5.81 -1.21 10.89
CA LEU A 48 -6.41 0.11 10.72
C LEU A 48 -5.97 0.75 9.40
N CYS A 49 -4.65 0.80 9.19
CA CYS A 49 -4.03 1.51 8.08
C CYS A 49 -2.73 0.84 7.64
N GLY A 50 -2.17 1.35 6.55
CA GLY A 50 -0.77 1.11 6.18
C GLY A 50 0.17 2.16 6.78
N GLY A 51 1.47 1.95 6.57
CA GLY A 51 2.52 2.91 6.90
C GLY A 51 3.85 2.55 6.26
N PHE A 52 4.87 3.36 6.53
CA PHE A 52 6.21 3.21 5.97
C PHE A 52 7.29 3.35 7.03
N ILE A 53 8.23 2.39 7.10
CA ILE A 53 9.43 2.48 7.92
C ILE A 53 10.35 3.54 7.32
N VAL A 54 10.62 4.61 8.07
CA VAL A 54 11.56 5.67 7.65
C VAL A 54 12.88 5.63 8.43
N LYS A 55 12.88 4.97 9.60
CA LYS A 55 14.07 4.65 10.42
C LYS A 55 13.81 3.39 11.21
N ALA A 56 14.86 2.79 11.77
CA ALA A 56 14.79 1.55 12.55
C ALA A 56 13.71 1.52 13.65
N ASN A 57 13.31 2.68 14.19
CA ASN A 57 12.27 2.82 15.22
C ASN A 57 11.25 3.91 14.90
N LYS A 58 11.04 4.23 13.61
CA LYS A 58 10.08 5.25 13.16
C LYS A 58 9.30 4.77 11.95
N VAL A 59 7.98 4.84 12.07
CA VAL A 59 7.02 4.63 11.00
C VAL A 59 6.27 5.93 10.74
N VAL A 60 6.01 6.22 9.48
CA VAL A 60 5.10 7.29 9.04
C VAL A 60 3.79 6.67 8.58
N THR A 61 2.67 7.23 9.02
CA THR A 61 1.30 6.90 8.60
C THR A 61 0.46 8.18 8.55
N ALA A 62 -0.79 8.10 8.13
CA ALA A 62 -1.69 9.27 8.14
C ALA A 62 -2.10 9.63 9.58
N ALA A 63 -2.28 10.92 9.87
CA ALA A 63 -2.67 11.38 11.20
C ALA A 63 -4.02 10.80 11.66
N ASP A 64 -4.99 10.72 10.74
CA ASP A 64 -6.33 10.17 11.00
C ASP A 64 -6.31 8.68 11.38
N CYS A 65 -5.24 7.94 11.04
CA CYS A 65 -5.06 6.54 11.44
C CYS A 65 -4.74 6.37 12.93
N VAL A 66 -4.30 7.43 13.61
CA VAL A 66 -3.85 7.40 15.00
C VAL A 66 -4.56 8.41 15.89
N ASP A 67 -5.43 9.25 15.32
CA ASP A 67 -6.18 10.23 16.09
C ASP A 67 -7.14 9.54 17.08
N GLY A 68 -7.18 10.03 18.32
CA GLY A 68 -7.95 9.43 19.41
C GLY A 68 -7.45 8.07 19.92
N LEU A 69 -6.37 7.50 19.36
CA LEU A 69 -5.82 6.22 19.79
C LEU A 69 -4.73 6.37 20.85
N VAL A 70 -4.58 5.34 21.68
CA VAL A 70 -3.54 5.29 22.71
C VAL A 70 -2.34 4.50 22.18
N ALA A 71 -1.13 5.05 22.30
CA ALA A 71 0.07 4.41 21.77
C ALA A 71 0.31 2.97 22.29
N SER A 72 -0.13 2.66 23.53
CA SER A 72 -0.02 1.31 24.11
C SER A 72 -0.98 0.28 23.51
N LYS A 73 -1.97 0.72 22.74
CA LYS A 73 -2.88 -0.14 21.97
C LYS A 73 -2.45 -0.32 20.53
N LEU A 74 -1.46 0.46 20.07
CA LEU A 74 -0.96 0.39 18.72
C LEU A 74 0.14 -0.66 18.57
N ARG A 75 0.06 -1.39 17.47
CA ARG A 75 1.06 -2.35 17.02
C ARG A 75 1.45 -2.05 15.59
N VAL A 76 2.72 -2.28 15.28
CA VAL A 76 3.25 -2.23 13.92
C VAL A 76 3.74 -3.62 13.54
N LEU A 77 3.23 -4.14 12.42
CA LEU A 77 3.72 -5.36 11.79
C LEU A 77 4.41 -5.00 10.47
N GLY A 78 5.70 -5.33 10.34
CA GLY A 78 6.49 -5.09 9.13
C GLY A 78 7.17 -6.37 8.66
N GLY A 79 7.63 -6.38 7.41
CA GLY A 79 8.34 -7.51 6.79
C GLY A 79 7.44 -8.66 6.31
N ASP A 80 6.33 -8.93 7.00
CA ASP A 80 5.36 -9.98 6.68
C ASP A 80 4.07 -9.48 5.99
N VAL A 81 4.05 -8.20 5.62
CA VAL A 81 2.92 -7.54 4.95
C VAL A 81 3.02 -7.59 3.44
#